data_AF-A0A0T5YVY9-F1
#
_entry.id   AF-A0A0T5YVY9-F1
#
_cell.length_a   1.000
_cell.length_b   1.000
_cell.length_c   1.000
_cell.angle_alpha   90.00
_cell.angle_beta   90.00
_cell.angle_gamma   90.00
#
_symmetry.space_group_name_H-M   'P 1'
#
loop_
_entity.id
_entity.type
_entity.pdbx_description
1 polymer ?
#
loop_
_entity_poly.entity_id
_entity_poly.type
_entity_poly.pdbx_seq_one_letter_code
_entity_poly.pdbx_strand_id
1 'polypeptide(L)'
;MNHLPQMALLSVVGGNAGLHLCTLLRNNAHSNVAHIFREQQRRLPQEDTLSVSRGGYPNLLLRVESSRLAGFVDEIAAMRDQADYPVLLDRYEVRRTSADFWLHSNRLHAAYRQQEPIEAGLFDFNRLDND
;
A
#
# COMPACT_ATOMS: atom_id res chain seq x y z
N MET A 1 -9.89 -5.22 8.05
CA MET A 1 -8.97 -4.05 8.00
C MET A 1 -7.72 -4.16 8.89
N ASN A 2 -7.73 -4.91 10.01
CA ASN A 2 -6.63 -4.88 10.98
C ASN A 2 -5.28 -5.48 10.48
N HIS A 3 -5.26 -6.01 9.25
CA HIS A 3 -4.20 -6.83 8.67
C HIS A 3 -3.44 -6.15 7.51
N LEU A 4 -3.95 -5.02 7.01
CA LEU A 4 -3.23 -4.23 6.01
C LEU A 4 -2.00 -3.56 6.65
N PRO A 5 -0.90 -3.39 5.89
CA PRO A 5 0.26 -2.68 6.36
C PRO A 5 -0.07 -1.20 6.55
N GLN A 6 0.70 -0.52 7.39
CA GLN A 6 0.48 0.91 7.66
C GLN A 6 0.60 1.77 6.41
N MET A 7 1.51 1.42 5.49
CA MET A 7 1.69 2.12 4.22
C MET A 7 1.93 1.14 3.07
N ALA A 8 1.11 1.25 2.02
CA ALA A 8 1.29 0.51 0.78
C ALA A 8 1.35 1.49 -0.41
N LEU A 9 2.28 1.27 -1.34
CA LEU A 9 2.32 2.02 -2.59
C LEU A 9 1.51 1.27 -3.65
N LEU A 10 0.45 1.90 -4.13
CA LEU A 10 -0.44 1.37 -5.16
C LEU A 10 -0.07 1.97 -6.53
N SER A 11 0.22 1.08 -7.46
CA SER A 11 0.39 1.39 -8.88
C SER A 11 -0.87 1.03 -9.65
N VAL A 12 -1.58 2.03 -10.14
CA VAL A 12 -2.71 1.85 -11.05
C VAL A 12 -2.18 1.93 -12.48
N VAL A 13 -2.34 0.84 -13.25
CA VAL A 13 -1.80 0.70 -14.60
C VAL A 13 -2.93 0.78 -15.62
N GLY A 14 -2.73 1.55 -16.70
CA GLY A 14 -3.64 1.60 -17.84
C GLY A 14 -4.61 2.78 -17.85
N GLY A 15 -5.16 3.08 -19.04
CA GLY A 15 -5.90 4.31 -19.34
C GLY A 15 -5.04 5.32 -20.13
N ASN A 16 -5.58 6.51 -20.42
CA ASN A 16 -4.93 7.54 -21.26
C ASN A 16 -3.63 8.12 -20.67
N ALA A 17 -3.29 7.82 -19.41
CA ALA A 17 -2.25 8.53 -18.65
C ALA A 17 -1.13 7.62 -18.09
N GLY A 18 -1.05 6.35 -18.51
CA GLY A 18 0.05 5.46 -18.12
C GLY A 18 -0.07 4.87 -16.71
N LEU A 19 1.02 4.92 -15.92
CA LEU A 19 1.08 4.41 -14.54
C LEU A 19 0.82 5.55 -13.55
N HIS A 20 -0.08 5.34 -12.59
CA HIS A 20 -0.40 6.31 -11.55
C HIS A 20 -0.06 5.77 -10.17
N LEU A 21 0.69 6.54 -9.38
CA LEU A 21 1.04 6.19 -8.02
C LEU A 21 0.18 6.89 -6.99
N CYS A 22 -0.23 6.11 -6.01
CA CYS A 22 -0.94 6.53 -4.82
C CYS A 22 -0.40 5.77 -3.62
N THR A 23 -0.35 6.41 -2.46
CA THR A 23 0.02 5.76 -1.21
C THR A 23 -1.22 5.52 -0.39
N LEU A 24 -1.48 4.27 -0.03
CA LEU A 24 -2.53 3.88 0.89
C LEU A 24 -1.98 3.95 2.31
N LEU A 25 -2.62 4.77 3.14
CA LEU A 25 -2.26 4.99 4.55
C LEU A 25 -3.34 4.41 5.43
N ARG A 26 -2.99 3.41 6.23
CA ARG A 26 -3.89 2.89 7.25
C ARG A 26 -3.68 3.63 8.56
N ASN A 27 -4.71 4.33 9.03
CA ASN A 27 -4.68 5.05 10.29
C ASN A 27 -5.20 4.13 11.40
N ASN A 28 -4.33 3.78 12.34
CA ASN A 28 -4.68 2.98 13.51
C ASN A 28 -5.24 3.89 14.61
N ALA A 29 -6.53 3.78 14.91
CA ALA A 29 -7.15 4.56 15.97
C ALA A 29 -6.75 4.06 17.37
N HIS A 30 -6.57 5.03 18.26
CA HIS A 30 -6.20 4.81 19.65
C HIS A 30 -6.96 5.77 20.56
N SER A 31 -7.40 5.29 21.72
CA SER A 31 -7.94 6.17 22.76
C SER A 31 -6.86 7.09 23.35
N ASN A 32 -5.59 6.67 23.34
CA ASN A 32 -4.44 7.46 23.79
C ASN A 32 -3.10 6.88 23.26
N VAL A 33 -2.19 7.75 22.81
CA VAL A 33 -0.84 7.43 22.26
C VAL A 33 0.34 7.84 23.16
N ALA A 34 0.10 8.30 24.38
CA ALA A 34 1.14 8.85 25.29
C ALA A 34 2.13 7.83 25.86
N HIS A 35 2.02 6.53 25.52
CA HIS A 35 2.86 5.47 26.09
C HIS A 35 3.34 4.50 25.02
N ILE A 36 4.64 4.18 25.09
CA ILE A 36 5.35 3.25 24.18
C ILE A 36 4.98 1.78 24.44
N PHE A 37 4.46 1.42 25.62
CA PHE A 37 4.14 0.04 26.00
C PHE A 37 2.62 -0.21 26.11
N ARG A 38 2.21 -1.47 25.93
CA ARG A 38 0.81 -1.94 26.05
C ARG A 38 -0.18 -1.24 25.11
N GLU A 39 0.23 -1.01 23.87
CA GLU A 39 -0.58 -0.36 22.83
C GLU A 39 -1.93 -1.05 22.60
N GLN A 40 -1.96 -2.39 22.64
CA GLN A 40 -3.19 -3.17 22.39
C GLN A 40 -4.35 -2.79 23.31
N GLN A 41 -4.09 -2.40 24.56
CA GLN A 41 -5.13 -2.00 25.52
C GLN A 41 -5.83 -0.69 25.14
N ARG A 42 -5.25 0.08 24.21
CA ARG A 42 -5.70 1.40 23.79
C ARG A 42 -6.08 1.46 22.32
N ARG A 43 -5.97 0.35 21.58
CA ARG A 43 -6.43 0.27 20.18
C ARG A 43 -7.95 0.37 20.13
N LEU A 44 -8.43 1.14 19.16
CA LEU A 44 -9.86 1.22 18.81
C LEU A 44 -10.04 0.74 17.36
N PRO A 45 -9.97 -0.57 17.06
CA PRO A 45 -9.92 -1.06 15.68
C PRO A 45 -11.15 -0.71 14.83
N GLN A 46 -12.30 -0.46 15.48
CA GLN A 46 -13.54 -0.07 14.82
C GLN A 46 -13.47 1.36 14.24
N GLU A 47 -12.51 2.17 14.68
CA GLU A 47 -12.30 3.54 14.23
C GLU A 47 -11.12 3.67 13.25
N ASP A 48 -10.55 2.55 12.81
CA ASP A 48 -9.50 2.55 11.79
C ASP A 48 -10.02 3.12 10.47
N THR A 49 -9.20 3.92 9.79
CA THR A 49 -9.52 4.48 8.47
C THR A 49 -8.42 4.21 7.45
N LEU A 50 -8.76 4.32 6.17
CA LEU A 50 -7.82 4.24 5.06
C LEU A 50 -7.83 5.58 4.32
N SER A 51 -6.65 6.17 4.11
CA SER A 51 -6.48 7.42 3.37
C SER A 51 -5.58 7.21 2.16
N VAL A 52 -5.69 8.09 1.18
CA VAL A 52 -4.86 8.07 -0.04
C VAL A 52 -4.03 9.34 -0.11
N SER A 53 -2.72 9.20 -0.27
CA SER A 53 -1.75 10.29 -0.42
C SER A 53 -0.76 10.02 -1.56
N ARG A 54 0.33 10.79 -1.63
CA ARG A 54 1.46 10.60 -2.57
C ARG A 54 2.76 10.44 -1.81
N GLY A 55 3.68 9.63 -2.36
CA GLY A 55 5.02 9.42 -1.81
C GLY A 55 5.06 8.62 -0.49
N GLY A 56 6.21 8.59 0.17
CA GLY A 56 6.39 7.92 1.47
C GLY A 56 7.29 6.68 1.41
N TYR A 57 7.29 5.91 2.52
CA TYR A 57 8.15 4.74 2.73
C TYR A 57 7.30 3.46 2.69
N PRO A 58 7.20 2.77 1.54
CA PRO A 58 6.29 1.66 1.40
C PRO A 58 6.75 0.44 2.19
N ASN A 59 5.80 -0.18 2.89
CA ASN A 59 6.00 -1.53 3.43
C ASN A 59 5.48 -2.60 2.45
N LEU A 60 4.71 -2.20 1.43
CA LEU A 60 4.08 -3.08 0.46
C LEU A 60 3.97 -2.40 -0.89
N LEU A 61 4.23 -3.14 -1.98
CA LEU A 61 4.01 -2.68 -3.34
C LEU A 61 2.81 -3.43 -3.95
N LEU A 62 1.79 -2.69 -4.35
CA LEU A 62 0.60 -3.21 -4.99
C LEU A 62 0.51 -2.71 -6.43
N ARG A 63 0.04 -3.57 -7.34
CA ARG A 63 -0.20 -3.25 -8.73
C ARG A 63 -1.60 -3.69 -9.14
N VAL A 64 -2.38 -2.76 -9.68
CA VAL A 64 -3.74 -3.01 -10.15
C VAL A 64 -3.95 -2.39 -11.53
N GLU A 65 -4.61 -3.11 -12.43
CA GLU A 65 -5.08 -2.53 -13.69
C GLU A 65 -6.25 -1.57 -13.40
N SER A 66 -6.32 -0.44 -14.10
CA SER A 66 -7.37 0.58 -13.87
C SER A 66 -8.78 0.02 -14.05
N SER A 67 -8.97 -0.94 -14.95
CA SER A 67 -10.23 -1.67 -15.15
C SER A 67 -10.62 -2.58 -13.97
N ARG A 68 -9.68 -2.94 -13.10
CA ARG A 68 -9.88 -3.80 -11.92
C ARG A 68 -9.88 -3.01 -10.61
N LEU A 69 -9.66 -1.70 -10.65
CA LEU A 69 -9.54 -0.87 -9.45
C LEU A 69 -10.79 -0.92 -8.56
N ALA A 70 -11.98 -0.90 -9.15
CA ALA A 70 -13.23 -1.02 -8.39
C ALA A 70 -13.30 -2.36 -7.62
N GLY A 71 -12.99 -3.47 -8.30
CA GLY A 71 -12.95 -4.78 -7.65
C GLY A 71 -11.89 -4.89 -6.55
N PHE A 72 -10.72 -4.26 -6.73
CA PHE A 72 -9.70 -4.19 -5.67
C PHE A 72 -10.20 -3.47 -4.41
N VAL A 73 -10.93 -2.35 -4.58
CA VAL A 73 -11.53 -1.63 -3.44
C VAL A 73 -12.59 -2.48 -2.75
N ASP A 74 -13.43 -3.16 -3.52
CA ASP A 74 -14.46 -4.07 -2.98
C ASP A 74 -13.84 -5.26 -2.23
N GLU A 75 -12.77 -5.86 -2.77
CA GLU A 75 -12.03 -6.94 -2.11
C GLU A 75 -11.43 -6.46 -0.77
N ILE A 76 -10.83 -5.27 -0.73
CA ILE A 76 -10.33 -4.68 0.53
C ILE A 76 -11.45 -4.45 1.54
N ALA A 77 -12.58 -3.89 1.10
CA ALA A 77 -13.72 -3.59 1.95
C ALA A 77 -14.40 -4.86 2.48
N ALA A 78 -14.34 -5.95 1.72
CA ALA A 78 -14.93 -7.23 2.07
C ALA A 78 -14.07 -8.08 3.01
N MET A 79 -12.77 -7.78 3.20
CA MET A 79 -11.89 -8.58 4.07
C MET A 79 -12.38 -8.60 5.53
N ARG A 80 -12.60 -9.79 6.07
CA ARG A 80 -13.12 -10.01 7.44
C ARG A 80 -12.09 -10.60 8.37
N ASP A 81 -11.21 -11.47 7.87
CA ASP A 81 -10.25 -12.19 8.71
C ASP A 81 -8.81 -12.15 8.16
N GLN A 82 -7.90 -12.79 8.89
CA GLN A 82 -6.46 -12.83 8.57
C GLN A 82 -6.19 -13.66 7.30
N ALA A 83 -7.06 -14.61 6.94
CA ALA A 83 -6.86 -15.49 5.79
C ALA A 83 -7.18 -14.78 4.45
N ASP A 84 -8.03 -13.76 4.48
CA ASP A 84 -8.33 -12.94 3.30
C ASP A 84 -7.11 -12.12 2.82
N TYR A 85 -6.20 -11.76 3.73
CA TYR A 85 -5.08 -10.87 3.43
C TYR A 85 -4.03 -11.48 2.49
N PRO A 86 -3.52 -12.71 2.73
CA PRO A 86 -2.66 -13.41 1.77
C PRO A 86 -3.28 -13.55 0.37
N VAL A 87 -4.61 -13.78 0.29
CA VAL A 87 -5.31 -13.89 -0.99
C VAL A 87 -5.29 -12.58 -1.77
N LEU A 88 -5.43 -11.44 -1.07
CA LEU A 88 -5.26 -10.11 -1.68
C LEU A 88 -3.83 -9.92 -2.18
N LEU A 89 -2.83 -10.29 -1.37
CA LEU A 89 -1.42 -10.15 -1.73
C LEU A 89 -1.06 -11.00 -2.95
N ASP A 90 -1.50 -12.26 -3.01
CA ASP A 90 -1.25 -13.15 -4.15
C ASP A 90 -1.76 -12.57 -5.48
N ARG A 91 -2.82 -11.75 -5.44
CA ARG A 91 -3.40 -11.12 -6.64
C ARG A 91 -2.70 -9.83 -7.06
N TYR A 92 -2.29 -9.02 -6.09
CA TYR A 92 -1.94 -7.61 -6.34
C TYR A 92 -0.52 -7.24 -5.94
N GLU A 93 0.15 -8.03 -5.11
CA GLU A 93 1.49 -7.72 -4.62
C GLU A 93 2.54 -7.89 -5.72
N VAL A 94 3.48 -6.95 -5.76
CA VAL A 94 4.74 -7.11 -6.49
C VAL A 94 5.85 -7.43 -5.49
N ARG A 95 6.07 -8.73 -5.25
CA ARG A 95 7.06 -9.23 -4.30
C ARG A 95 8.48 -8.95 -4.76
N ARG A 96 9.39 -8.78 -3.81
CA ARG A 96 10.83 -8.59 -4.08
C ARG A 96 11.46 -9.79 -4.80
N THR A 97 10.93 -10.98 -4.53
CA THR A 97 11.34 -12.25 -5.15
C THR A 97 10.82 -12.40 -6.59
N SER A 98 9.92 -11.53 -7.05
CA SER A 98 9.44 -11.55 -8.43
C SER A 98 10.53 -11.16 -9.42
N ALA A 99 10.62 -11.86 -10.54
CA ALA A 99 11.53 -11.52 -11.63
C ALA A 99 11.27 -10.11 -12.21
N ASP A 100 10.03 -9.64 -12.12
CA ASP A 100 9.61 -8.32 -12.62
C ASP A 100 9.87 -7.18 -11.61
N PHE A 101 10.32 -7.48 -10.39
CA PHE A 101 10.40 -6.51 -9.30
C PHE A 101 11.21 -5.26 -9.68
N TRP A 102 12.42 -5.45 -10.22
CA TRP A 102 13.28 -4.32 -10.59
C TRP A 102 12.73 -3.51 -11.76
N LEU A 103 12.13 -4.18 -12.74
CA LEU A 103 11.47 -3.49 -13.85
C LEU A 103 10.28 -2.66 -13.35
N HIS A 104 9.50 -3.20 -12.42
CA HIS A 104 8.40 -2.48 -11.80
C HIS A 104 8.93 -1.28 -11.00
N SER A 105 9.93 -1.48 -10.13
CA SER A 105 10.58 -0.42 -9.35
C SER A 105 11.08 0.75 -10.21
N ASN A 106 11.69 0.46 -11.36
CA ASN A 106 12.12 1.50 -12.29
C ASN A 106 10.93 2.32 -12.82
N ARG A 107 9.80 1.66 -13.12
CA ARG A 107 8.56 2.33 -13.54
C ARG A 107 7.95 3.17 -12.41
N LEU A 108 8.03 2.71 -11.15
CA LEU A 108 7.60 3.50 -9.98
C LEU A 108 8.37 4.82 -9.90
N HIS A 109 9.70 4.75 -9.94
CA HIS A 109 10.53 5.96 -9.85
C HIS A 109 10.35 6.90 -11.06
N ALA A 110 10.10 6.35 -12.25
CA ALA A 110 9.76 7.16 -13.41
C ALA A 110 8.42 7.89 -13.24
N ALA A 111 7.38 7.18 -12.81
CA ALA A 111 6.06 7.76 -12.58
C ALA A 111 6.08 8.77 -11.42
N TYR A 112 6.80 8.49 -10.33
CA TYR A 112 6.87 9.40 -9.19
C TYR A 112 7.53 10.72 -9.57
N ARG A 113 8.62 10.67 -10.35
CA ARG A 113 9.27 11.88 -10.90
C ARG A 113 8.38 12.65 -11.88
N GLN A 114 7.49 11.98 -12.60
CA GLN A 114 6.52 12.67 -13.46
C GLN A 114 5.40 13.33 -12.67
N GLN A 115 4.93 12.68 -11.60
CA GLN A 115 3.84 13.19 -10.76
C GLN A 115 4.30 14.30 -9.81
N GLU A 116 5.50 14.19 -9.25
CA GLU A 116 6.07 15.11 -8.25
C GLU A 116 7.48 15.57 -8.67
N PRO A 117 7.63 16.34 -9.77
CA PRO A 117 8.94 16.62 -10.37
C PRO A 117 9.93 17.39 -9.47
N ILE A 118 9.44 18.05 -8.42
CA ILE A 118 10.25 18.83 -7.47
C ILE A 118 10.64 17.97 -6.26
N GLU A 119 9.68 17.23 -5.69
CA GLU A 119 9.82 16.53 -4.41
C GLU A 119 10.14 15.02 -4.57
N ALA A 120 10.19 14.51 -5.80
CA ALA A 120 10.38 13.08 -6.04
C ALA A 120 11.78 12.60 -5.62
N GLY A 121 11.82 11.91 -4.47
CA GLY A 121 12.96 11.11 -4.00
C GLY A 121 12.96 9.67 -4.52
N LEU A 122 13.84 8.86 -3.92
CA LEU A 122 13.88 7.41 -4.12
C LEU A 122 13.01 6.70 -3.08
N PHE A 123 12.33 5.64 -3.49
CA PHE A 123 11.66 4.74 -2.56
C PHE A 123 12.69 3.82 -1.90
N ASP A 124 12.68 3.76 -0.58
CA ASP A 124 13.43 2.77 0.19
C ASP A 124 12.59 1.49 0.31
N PHE A 125 13.13 0.36 -0.16
CA PHE A 125 12.49 -0.95 -0.15
C PHE A 125 12.97 -1.87 0.98
N ASN A 126 13.72 -1.36 1.96
CA ASN A 126 14.23 -2.16 3.09
C ASN A 126 13.12 -2.72 4.00
N ARG A 127 11.89 -2.21 3.89
CA ARG A 127 10.72 -2.67 4.65
C ARG A 127 9.78 -3.59 3.89
N LEU A 128 10.08 -3.90 2.63
CA LEU A 128 9.31 -4.90 1.90
C LEU A 128 9.63 -6.27 2.44
N ASP A 129 8.59 -7.09 2.56
CA ASP A 129 8.77 -8.49 2.96
C ASP A 129 9.52 -9.26 1.86
N ASN A 130 10.32 -10.25 2.27
CA ASN A 130 11.19 -11.03 1.37
C ASN A 130 10.68 -12.45 1.09
N ASP A 131 9.57 -12.84 1.72
CA ASP A 131 9.06 -14.21 1.67
C ASP A 131 8.34 -14.57 0.36
#